data_AF-A0A529Q5V8-F1
#
_entry.id   AF-A0A529Q5V8-F1
#
_cell.length_a   1.000
_cell.length_b   1.000
_cell.length_c   1.000
_cell.angle_alpha   90.00
_cell.angle_beta   90.00
_cell.angle_gamma   90.00
#
_symmetry.space_group_name_H-M   'P 1'
#
loop_
_entity.id
_entity.type
_entity.pdbx_description
1 polymer ?
#
loop_
_entity_poly.entity_id
_entity_poly.type
_entity_poly.pdbx_seq_one_letter_code
_entity_poly.pdbx_strand_id
1 'polypeptide(L)'
;THGAWSILCDTPAGATSEQCVMMQNVVAEDRPEMGLSVVVLRTADNKAEILRVLAPLGVLLPNGLGLNVDGKDIGRAYFVRCFQDGCYAEVILEKPLLDTLKSGTSATFIVFQTPEEGIGIPVDLKGFAEGFAALP
;
A
#
# COMPACT_ATOMS: atom_id res chain seq x y z
N THR A 1 -13.07 0.11 -11.70
CA THR A 1 -11.64 0.41 -11.68
C THR A 1 -11.46 1.90 -11.97
N HIS A 2 -10.45 2.52 -11.38
CA HIS A 2 -10.12 3.95 -11.52
C HIS A 2 -8.63 4.03 -11.88
N GLY A 3 -8.31 4.06 -13.18
CA GLY A 3 -6.93 3.90 -13.63
C GLY A 3 -6.36 2.53 -13.24
N ALA A 4 -5.19 2.51 -12.61
CA ALA A 4 -4.55 1.29 -12.09
C ALA A 4 -5.21 0.73 -10.81
N TRP A 5 -6.12 1.49 -10.19
CA TRP A 5 -6.75 1.13 -8.92
C TRP A 5 -8.05 0.36 -9.11
N SER A 6 -8.23 -0.69 -8.32
CA SER A 6 -9.44 -1.51 -8.32
C SER A 6 -10.10 -1.46 -6.94
N ILE A 7 -11.43 -1.45 -6.91
CA ILE A 7 -12.18 -1.62 -5.66
C ILE A 7 -12.67 -3.07 -5.62
N LEU A 8 -12.37 -3.76 -4.52
CA LEU A 8 -12.81 -5.12 -4.26
C LEU A 8 -13.58 -5.13 -2.95
N CYS A 9 -14.75 -5.75 -2.95
CA CYS A 9 -15.60 -5.87 -1.77
C CYS A 9 -15.79 -7.35 -1.43
N ASP A 10 -15.78 -7.66 -0.14
CA ASP A 10 -16.05 -8.99 0.39
C ASP A 10 -16.74 -8.88 1.76
N THR A 11 -17.32 -9.96 2.26
CA THR A 11 -17.88 -10.05 3.61
C THR A 11 -17.05 -11.05 4.44
N PRO A 12 -15.97 -10.60 5.10
CA PRO A 12 -15.13 -11.48 5.89
C PRO A 12 -15.90 -12.21 7.00
N ALA A 13 -15.41 -13.38 7.41
CA ALA A 13 -16.02 -14.14 8.49
C ALA A 13 -16.08 -13.30 9.79
N GLY A 14 -17.28 -13.17 10.35
CA GLY A 14 -17.52 -12.36 11.55
C GLY A 14 -17.79 -10.88 11.28
N ALA A 15 -17.72 -10.40 10.03
CA ALA A 15 -18.16 -9.06 9.67
C ALA A 15 -19.70 -8.99 9.61
N THR A 16 -20.26 -7.88 10.11
CA THR A 16 -21.70 -7.61 10.08
C THR A 16 -22.15 -6.94 8.78
N SER A 17 -21.22 -6.51 7.94
CA SER A 17 -21.46 -5.85 6.67
C SER A 17 -20.32 -6.10 5.70
N GLU A 18 -20.59 -5.90 4.40
CA GLU A 18 -19.60 -5.92 3.34
C GLU A 18 -18.49 -4.90 3.63
N GLN A 19 -17.24 -5.27 3.36
CA GLN A 19 -16.06 -4.44 3.53
C GLN A 19 -15.38 -4.31 2.17
N CYS A 20 -15.15 -3.07 1.75
CA CYS A 20 -14.47 -2.78 0.49
C CYS A 20 -13.06 -2.28 0.74
N VAL A 21 -12.18 -2.62 -0.19
CA VAL A 21 -10.81 -2.14 -0.24
C VAL A 21 -10.53 -1.56 -1.62
N MET A 22 -9.71 -0.53 -1.69
CA MET A 22 -9.11 -0.06 -2.92
C MET A 22 -7.70 -0.62 -3.02
N MET A 23 -7.33 -1.24 -4.13
CA MET A 23 -6.02 -1.90 -4.25
C MET A 23 -5.37 -1.73 -5.61
N GLN A 24 -4.04 -1.89 -5.61
CA GLN A 24 -3.20 -2.03 -6.79
C GLN A 24 -2.11 -3.08 -6.50
N ASN A 25 -1.95 -4.03 -7.41
CA ASN A 25 -0.83 -4.97 -7.37
C ASN A 25 0.24 -4.48 -8.33
N VAL A 26 1.49 -4.44 -7.87
CA VAL A 26 2.62 -3.95 -8.64
C VAL A 26 3.79 -4.91 -8.52
N VAL A 27 4.68 -4.90 -9.51
CA VAL A 27 5.91 -5.68 -9.53
C VAL A 27 7.07 -4.76 -9.86
N ALA A 28 8.26 -5.04 -9.31
CA ALA A 28 9.46 -4.34 -9.69
C ALA A 28 9.83 -4.70 -11.14
N GLU A 29 10.24 -3.71 -11.94
CA GLU A 29 10.58 -3.91 -13.35
C GLU A 29 11.73 -4.92 -13.55
N ASP A 30 12.77 -4.81 -12.73
CA ASP A 30 13.98 -5.64 -12.82
C ASP A 30 13.93 -6.90 -11.93
N ARG A 31 12.90 -7.04 -11.09
CA ARG A 31 12.74 -8.13 -10.12
C ARG A 31 11.28 -8.60 -10.09
N PRO A 32 10.82 -9.39 -11.07
CA PRO A 32 9.42 -9.82 -11.16
C PRO A 32 8.92 -10.61 -9.94
N GLU A 33 9.83 -11.23 -9.20
CA GLU A 33 9.57 -11.91 -7.93
C GLU A 33 9.25 -10.95 -6.78
N MET A 34 9.61 -9.67 -6.93
CA MET A 34 9.38 -8.61 -5.96
C MET A 34 8.11 -7.83 -6.32
N GLY A 35 6.97 -8.38 -5.92
CA GLY A 35 5.66 -7.74 -6.06
C GLY A 35 5.11 -7.19 -4.75
N LEU A 36 4.35 -6.09 -4.81
CA LEU A 36 3.61 -5.55 -3.67
C LEU A 36 2.12 -5.56 -3.97
N SER A 37 1.31 -5.77 -2.92
CA SER A 37 -0.10 -5.39 -2.94
C SER A 37 -0.30 -4.17 -2.06
N VAL A 38 -0.70 -3.06 -2.68
CA VAL A 38 -0.98 -1.79 -2.00
C VAL A 38 -2.48 -1.68 -1.84
N VAL A 39 -2.94 -1.59 -0.60
CA VAL A 39 -4.35 -1.66 -0.23
C VAL A 39 -4.71 -0.47 0.64
N VAL A 40 -5.82 0.18 0.33
CA VAL A 40 -6.45 1.21 1.15
C VAL A 40 -7.80 0.68 1.60
N LEU A 41 -8.07 0.78 2.90
CA LEU A 41 -9.33 0.33 3.50
C LEU A 41 -9.82 1.32 4.54
N ARG A 42 -11.14 1.35 4.76
CA ARG A 42 -11.74 2.02 5.91
C ARG A 42 -11.94 1.01 7.04
N THR A 43 -11.72 1.42 8.27
CA THR A 43 -12.04 0.57 9.42
C THR A 43 -13.54 0.32 9.50
N ALA A 44 -13.96 -0.82 10.04
CA ALA A 44 -15.38 -1.18 10.12
C ALA A 44 -16.22 -0.17 10.94
N ASP A 45 -15.59 0.59 11.84
CA ASP A 45 -16.21 1.67 12.60
C ASP A 45 -16.17 3.03 11.89
N ASN A 46 -15.63 3.10 10.67
CA ASN A 46 -15.46 4.29 9.83
C ASN A 46 -14.70 5.44 10.50
N LYS A 47 -13.79 5.14 11.43
CA LYS A 47 -13.00 6.16 12.14
C LYS A 47 -11.61 6.40 11.57
N ALA A 48 -11.09 5.47 10.77
CA ALA A 48 -9.78 5.60 10.19
C ALA A 48 -9.71 4.96 8.81
N GLU A 49 -8.91 5.57 7.94
CA GLU A 49 -8.43 4.97 6.73
C GLU A 49 -7.02 4.42 6.94
N ILE A 50 -6.76 3.23 6.41
CA ILE A 50 -5.48 2.53 6.58
C ILE A 50 -4.90 2.28 5.19
N LEU A 51 -3.63 2.63 5.03
CA LEU A 51 -2.78 2.14 3.94
C LEU A 51 -2.07 0.90 4.45
N ARG A 52 -2.37 -0.24 3.84
CA ARG A 52 -1.75 -1.53 4.09
C ARG A 52 -0.96 -1.94 2.86
N VAL A 53 0.30 -2.30 3.04
CA VAL A 53 1.13 -2.85 1.98
C VAL A 53 1.55 -4.26 2.38
N LEU A 54 1.25 -5.21 1.51
CA LEU A 54 1.77 -6.57 1.56
C LEU A 54 3.02 -6.65 0.71
N ALA A 55 4.15 -6.90 1.37
CA ALA A 55 5.44 -7.16 0.75
C ALA A 55 5.75 -8.66 0.77
N PRO A 56 6.57 -9.17 -0.17
CA PRO A 56 6.90 -10.59 -0.24
C PRO A 56 7.80 -11.00 0.93
N LEU A 57 7.91 -12.30 1.17
CA LEU A 57 8.84 -12.84 2.15
C LEU A 57 10.30 -12.59 1.74
N GLY A 58 11.20 -12.50 2.73
CA GLY A 58 12.63 -12.25 2.51
C GLY A 58 13.04 -10.78 2.56
N VAL A 59 12.10 -9.87 2.86
CA VAL A 59 12.41 -8.46 3.12
C VAL A 59 13.10 -8.25 4.47
N LEU A 60 14.00 -7.27 4.53
CA LEU A 60 14.76 -6.88 5.70
C LEU A 60 13.91 -5.99 6.62
N LEU A 61 13.39 -6.59 7.69
CA LEU A 61 12.46 -5.93 8.61
C LEU A 61 13.00 -4.66 9.31
N PRO A 62 14.28 -4.60 9.78
CA PRO A 62 14.80 -3.42 10.46
C PRO A 62 14.74 -2.13 9.65
N ASN A 63 14.85 -2.22 8.33
CA ASN A 63 14.83 -1.05 7.45
C ASN A 63 13.40 -0.55 7.17
N GLY A 64 12.40 -1.40 7.36
CA GLY A 64 11.00 -1.12 7.06
C GLY A 64 10.71 -0.97 5.56
N LEU A 65 9.51 -0.48 5.27
CA LEU A 65 9.02 -0.13 3.94
C LEU A 65 9.16 1.38 3.74
N GLY A 66 10.01 1.81 2.82
CA GLY A 66 10.13 3.22 2.42
C GLY A 66 9.03 3.64 1.46
N LEU A 67 8.69 4.93 1.47
CA LEU A 67 7.77 5.53 0.52
C LEU A 67 8.35 6.85 -0.01
N ASN A 68 8.43 6.95 -1.34
CA ASN A 68 8.70 8.18 -2.06
C ASN A 68 7.47 8.53 -2.92
N VAL A 69 7.11 9.80 -3.03
CA VAL A 69 6.06 10.28 -3.93
C VAL A 69 6.62 11.43 -4.77
N ASP A 70 6.57 11.29 -6.09
CA ASP A 70 7.08 12.26 -7.08
C ASP A 70 8.51 12.76 -6.77
N GLY A 71 9.40 11.86 -6.33
CA GLY A 71 10.78 12.17 -5.99
C GLY A 71 10.99 12.65 -4.55
N LYS A 72 9.93 12.91 -3.79
CA LYS A 72 10.02 13.33 -2.39
C LYS A 72 9.96 12.14 -1.43
N ASP A 73 10.93 12.05 -0.54
CA ASP A 73 10.90 11.07 0.56
C ASP A 73 9.78 11.42 1.55
N ILE A 74 8.86 10.48 1.75
CA ILE A 74 7.74 10.59 2.68
C ILE A 74 8.07 9.94 4.02
N GLY A 75 8.98 8.97 4.03
CA GLY A 75 9.42 8.27 5.22
C GLY A 75 9.27 6.76 5.12
N ARG A 76 9.19 6.10 6.29
CA ARG A 76 9.22 4.65 6.41
C ARG A 76 8.13 4.14 7.34
N ALA A 77 7.55 3.00 6.98
CA ALA A 77 6.64 2.23 7.82
C ALA A 77 7.31 0.93 8.27
N TYR A 78 7.10 0.54 9.52
CA TYR A 78 7.59 -0.75 10.00
C TYR A 78 6.64 -1.88 9.62
N PHE A 79 7.22 -3.05 9.34
CA PHE A 79 6.43 -4.27 9.19
C PHE A 79 5.91 -4.70 10.55
N VAL A 80 4.59 -4.86 10.67
CA VAL A 80 3.92 -5.16 11.95
C VAL A 80 3.73 -6.65 12.15
N ARG A 81 3.50 -7.40 11.06
CA ARG A 81 3.25 -8.85 11.08
C ARG A 81 3.70 -9.48 9.76
N CYS A 82 4.11 -10.73 9.81
CA CYS A 82 4.31 -11.55 8.61
C CYS A 82 3.51 -12.85 8.74
N PHE A 83 2.94 -13.29 7.62
CA PHE A 83 2.23 -14.54 7.46
C PHE A 83 2.85 -15.32 6.28
N GLN A 84 2.23 -16.43 5.87
CA GLN A 84 2.76 -17.26 4.79
C GLN A 84 2.74 -16.57 3.42
N ASP A 85 1.87 -15.58 3.25
CA ASP A 85 1.68 -14.80 2.03
C ASP A 85 2.56 -13.54 1.97
N GLY A 86 3.16 -13.11 3.08
CA GLY A 86 4.10 -12.00 3.10
C GLY A 86 4.12 -11.20 4.40
N CYS A 87 4.82 -10.07 4.36
CA CYS A 87 4.98 -9.14 5.46
C CYS A 87 4.14 -7.88 5.25
N TYR A 88 3.42 -7.49 6.29
CA TYR A 88 2.46 -6.41 6.27
C TYR A 88 3.03 -5.16 6.94
N ALA A 89 3.03 -4.05 6.22
CA ALA A 89 3.21 -2.71 6.78
C ALA A 89 1.86 -1.98 6.76
N GLU A 90 1.49 -1.34 7.86
CA GLU A 90 0.21 -0.66 8.00
C GLU A 90 0.44 0.73 8.60
N VAL A 91 -0.14 1.76 7.97
CA VAL A 91 -0.15 3.13 8.48
C VAL A 91 -1.54 3.71 8.39
N ILE A 92 -1.88 4.57 9.35
CA ILE A 92 -3.09 5.38 9.26
C ILE A 92 -2.86 6.42 8.16
N LEU A 93 -3.81 6.53 7.24
CA LEU A 93 -3.82 7.54 6.20
C LEU A 93 -4.27 8.88 6.76
N GLU A 94 -3.40 9.51 7.53
CA GLU A 94 -3.64 10.87 7.98
C GLU A 94 -3.73 11.84 6.79
N LYS A 95 -4.48 12.92 6.98
CA LYS A 95 -4.76 13.92 5.95
C LYS A 95 -3.53 14.34 5.13
N PRO A 96 -2.35 14.64 5.71
CA PRO A 96 -1.19 15.03 4.92
C PRO A 96 -0.70 13.97 3.94
N LEU A 97 -0.67 12.70 4.37
CA LEU A 97 -0.28 11.57 3.53
C LEU A 97 -1.35 11.32 2.46
N LEU A 98 -2.62 11.34 2.85
CA LEU A 98 -3.74 11.16 1.94
C LEU A 98 -3.76 12.23 0.85
N ASP A 99 -3.57 13.50 1.21
CA ASP A 99 -3.52 14.62 0.26
C ASP A 99 -2.32 14.45 -0.70
N THR A 100 -1.16 14.03 -0.17
CA THR A 100 0.03 13.73 -0.99
C THR A 100 -0.24 12.65 -2.03
N LEU A 101 -0.89 11.54 -1.62
CA LEU A 101 -1.23 10.43 -2.52
C LEU A 101 -2.31 10.83 -3.55
N LYS A 102 -3.27 11.68 -3.17
CA LYS A 102 -4.31 12.18 -4.08
C LYS A 102 -3.79 13.14 -5.14
N SER A 103 -2.83 13.98 -4.79
CA SER A 103 -2.24 14.95 -5.72
C SER A 103 -1.05 14.40 -6.52
N GLY A 104 -0.47 13.29 -6.04
CA GLY A 104 0.75 12.73 -6.61
C GLY A 104 0.50 12.01 -7.94
N THR A 105 1.58 11.81 -8.69
CA THR A 105 1.51 11.10 -9.98
C THR A 105 2.08 9.69 -9.90
N SER A 106 3.16 9.51 -9.16
CA SER A 106 3.81 8.22 -8.93
C SER A 106 4.26 8.11 -7.49
N ALA A 107 4.03 6.93 -6.90
CA ALA A 107 4.65 6.53 -5.66
C ALA A 107 5.71 5.46 -5.96
N THR A 108 6.77 5.42 -5.17
CA THR A 108 7.75 4.35 -5.19
C THR A 108 7.87 3.80 -3.79
N PHE A 109 7.42 2.56 -3.60
CA PHE A 109 7.70 1.83 -2.38
C PHE A 109 9.10 1.24 -2.45
N ILE A 110 9.81 1.25 -1.33
CA ILE A 110 11.19 0.77 -1.27
C ILE A 110 11.24 -0.34 -0.23
N VAL A 111 11.56 -1.54 -0.67
CA VAL A 111 11.86 -2.68 0.19
C VAL A 111 13.35 -2.97 0.16
N PHE A 112 13.85 -3.67 1.17
CA PHE A 112 15.25 -4.03 1.27
C PHE A 112 15.36 -5.54 1.39
N GLN A 113 16.32 -6.17 0.71
CA GLN A 113 16.68 -7.58 0.96
C GLN A 113 17.95 -7.68 1.83
N THR A 114 18.85 -6.71 1.68
CA THR A 114 20.03 -6.50 2.52
C THR A 114 20.12 -5.02 2.89
N PRO A 115 20.94 -4.62 3.88
CA PRO A 115 21.08 -3.21 4.25
C PRO A 115 21.52 -2.31 3.08
N GLU A 116 22.28 -2.86 2.13
CA GLU A 116 22.86 -2.16 0.99
C GLU A 116 21.96 -2.20 -0.28
N GLU A 117 21.01 -3.13 -0.35
CA GLU A 117 20.18 -3.38 -1.53
C GLU A 117 18.73 -2.94 -1.31
N GLY A 118 18.44 -1.69 -1.69
CA GLY A 118 17.09 -1.15 -1.77
C GLY A 118 16.47 -1.38 -3.16
N ILE A 119 15.27 -1.94 -3.19
CA ILE A 119 14.51 -2.24 -4.41
C ILE A 119 13.31 -1.30 -4.46
N GLY A 120 13.31 -0.40 -5.44
CA GLY A 120 12.20 0.50 -5.70
C GLY A 120 11.12 -0.17 -6.56
N ILE A 121 9.87 -0.06 -6.12
CA ILE A 121 8.71 -0.66 -6.76
C ILE A 121 7.72 0.47 -7.07
N PRO A 122 7.60 0.89 -8.35
CA PRO A 122 6.74 1.99 -8.73
C PRO A 122 5.26 1.59 -8.63
N VAL A 123 4.45 2.57 -8.24
CA VAL A 123 2.98 2.49 -8.11
C VAL A 123 2.39 3.70 -8.79
N ASP A 124 1.46 3.47 -9.71
CA ASP A 124 0.75 4.56 -10.39
C ASP A 124 -0.28 5.17 -9.43
N LEU A 125 -0.20 6.49 -9.20
CA LEU A 125 -1.18 7.21 -8.38
C LEU A 125 -2.34 7.76 -9.21
N LYS A 126 -2.29 7.65 -10.55
CA LYS A 126 -3.39 8.04 -11.42
C LYS A 126 -4.64 7.23 -11.11
N GLY A 127 -5.72 7.93 -10.81
CA GLY A 127 -6.99 7.32 -10.41
C GLY A 127 -7.10 7.05 -8.90
N PHE A 128 -6.06 7.31 -8.10
CA PHE A 128 -6.10 7.10 -6.65
C PHE A 128 -7.16 7.98 -6.00
N ALA A 129 -7.23 9.26 -6.36
CA ALA A 129 -8.18 10.19 -5.75
C ALA A 129 -9.63 9.80 -6.03
N GLU A 130 -9.93 9.43 -7.27
CA GLU A 130 -11.25 8.97 -7.69
C GLU A 130 -11.61 7.62 -7.06
N GLY A 131 -10.66 6.67 -7.02
CA GLY A 131 -10.85 5.38 -6.37
C GLY A 131 -11.08 5.52 -4.87
N PHE A 132 -10.32 6.38 -4.20
CA PHE A 132 -10.48 6.65 -2.77
C PHE A 132 -11.83 7.29 -2.45
N ALA A 133 -12.31 8.20 -3.32
CA ALA A 133 -13.62 8.81 -3.17
C ALA A 133 -14.77 7.82 -3.41
N ALA A 134 -14.56 6.83 -4.30
CA ALA A 134 -15.53 5.78 -4.59
C ALA A 134 -15.50 4.61 -3.60
N LEU A 135 -14.48 4.52 -2.74
CA LEU A 135 -14.43 3.54 -1.66
C LEU A 135 -15.58 3.84 -0.66
N PRO A 136 -16.49 2.89 -0.38
CA PRO A 136 -17.58 3.08 0.57
C PRO A 136 -17.10 3.12 2.02
#